data_AF-A0A7S3I8A0-F1
#
_entry.id   AF-A0A7S3I8A0-F1
#
_cell.length_a   1.000
_cell.length_b   1.000
_cell.length_c   1.000
_cell.angle_alpha   90.00
_cell.angle_beta   90.00
_cell.angle_gamma   90.00
#
_symmetry.space_group_name_H-M   'P 1'
#
loop_
_entity.id
_entity.type
_entity.pdbx_description
1 polymer ?
#
loop_
_entity_poly.entity_id
_entity_poly.type
_entity_poly.pdbx_seq_one_letter_code
_entity_poly.pdbx_strand_id
1 'polypeptide(L)'
;AAEPLVAQAKIALQGLKKKDFDTLKALNNPPPDVRICFFAVQNLYVGVPDAGYDIPQKNGKLQVKQEESWKVSKNMMKDPLKFMENLNDYKRIIDEMRVPPHNFAAIQDIINDANFTPENLASKAEAAAGVCNWIKNINLYFDVVVNTEPKRQAVEKAKVDLAEATETKETMQKLVAELQAKLDILMRTYQEAMDKKKGAEDE
;
A
#
# COMPACT_ATOMS: atom_id res chain seq x y z
N ALA A 1 -3.47 7.31 5.77
CA ALA A 1 -2.73 8.06 4.73
C ALA A 1 -3.20 7.75 3.30
N ALA A 2 -3.80 6.57 3.04
CA ALA A 2 -4.23 6.16 1.69
C ALA A 2 -5.60 6.71 1.23
N GLU A 3 -6.48 7.09 2.18
CA GLU A 3 -7.84 7.61 1.91
C GLU A 3 -7.93 8.80 0.94
N PRO A 4 -7.07 9.84 1.00
CA PRO A 4 -7.15 10.96 0.05
C PRO A 4 -6.82 10.53 -1.38
N LEU A 5 -5.91 9.57 -1.58
CA LEU A 5 -5.54 9.06 -2.90
C LEU A 5 -6.71 8.30 -3.55
N VAL A 6 -7.45 7.55 -2.75
CA VAL A 6 -8.67 6.87 -3.19
C VAL A 6 -9.76 7.87 -3.58
N ALA A 7 -9.94 8.93 -2.79
CA ALA A 7 -10.90 9.97 -3.10
C ALA A 7 -10.55 10.66 -4.42
N GLN A 8 -9.28 10.96 -4.66
CA GLN A 8 -8.80 11.53 -5.92
C GLN A 8 -9.00 10.56 -7.10
N ALA A 9 -8.72 9.27 -6.92
CA ALA A 9 -9.00 8.25 -7.93
C ALA A 9 -10.50 8.18 -8.27
N LYS A 10 -11.38 8.24 -7.27
CA LYS A 10 -12.83 8.25 -7.49
C LYS A 10 -13.30 9.51 -8.22
N ILE A 11 -12.77 10.68 -7.85
CA ILE A 11 -13.06 11.95 -8.53
C ILE A 11 -12.60 11.88 -10.00
N ALA A 12 -11.44 11.29 -10.27
CA ALA A 12 -10.95 11.08 -11.63
C ALA A 12 -11.89 10.23 -12.48
N LEU A 13 -12.57 9.25 -11.87
CA LEU A 13 -13.56 8.41 -12.53
C LEU A 13 -14.94 9.06 -12.65
N GLN A 14 -15.31 9.99 -11.76
CA GLN A 14 -16.63 10.66 -11.78
C GLN A 14 -16.86 11.51 -13.04
N GLY A 15 -15.79 12.01 -13.65
CA GLY A 15 -15.86 12.74 -14.92
C GLY A 15 -16.11 11.83 -16.14
N LEU A 16 -15.93 10.52 -16.00
CA LEU A 16 -16.02 9.58 -17.11
C LEU A 16 -17.47 9.28 -17.47
N LYS A 17 -17.78 9.35 -18.76
CA LYS A 17 -19.11 9.03 -19.27
C LYS A 17 -19.06 7.82 -20.18
N LYS A 18 -20.14 7.05 -20.19
CA LYS A 18 -20.33 5.90 -21.11
C LYS A 18 -20.00 6.26 -22.56
N LYS A 19 -20.45 7.44 -23.02
CA LYS A 19 -20.25 7.94 -24.39
C LYS A 19 -18.77 8.06 -24.77
N ASP A 20 -17.91 8.40 -23.83
CA ASP A 20 -16.49 8.63 -24.10
C ASP A 20 -15.80 7.31 -24.45
N PHE A 21 -16.14 6.25 -23.73
CA PHE A 21 -15.68 4.89 -24.00
C PHE A 21 -16.29 4.28 -25.26
N ASP A 22 -17.56 4.58 -25.57
CA ASP A 22 -18.14 4.19 -26.86
C ASP A 22 -17.42 4.87 -28.04
N THR A 23 -16.98 6.12 -27.87
CA THR A 23 -16.18 6.84 -28.87
C THR A 23 -14.77 6.25 -28.98
N LEU A 24 -14.13 5.97 -27.84
CA LEU A 24 -12.79 5.36 -27.80
C LEU A 24 -12.78 3.98 -28.47
N LYS A 25 -13.73 3.09 -28.16
CA LYS A 25 -13.72 1.73 -28.72
C LYS A 25 -14.01 1.68 -30.23
N ALA A 26 -14.63 2.73 -30.78
CA ALA A 26 -14.85 2.87 -32.22
C ALA A 26 -13.55 3.17 -32.99
N LEU A 27 -12.49 3.60 -32.31
CA LEU A 27 -11.19 3.85 -32.94
C LEU A 27 -10.57 2.52 -33.42
N ASN A 28 -10.23 2.47 -34.70
CA ASN A 28 -9.46 1.35 -35.25
C ASN A 28 -7.98 1.45 -34.85
N ASN A 29 -7.44 2.67 -34.92
CA ASN A 29 -6.05 2.99 -34.56
C ASN A 29 -6.05 4.15 -33.54
N PRO A 30 -5.93 3.87 -32.24
CA PRO A 30 -5.88 4.93 -31.22
C PRO A 30 -4.55 5.68 -31.31
N PRO A 31 -4.49 6.95 -30.86
CA PRO A 31 -3.23 7.65 -30.65
C PRO A 31 -2.29 6.83 -29.75
N PRO A 32 -0.96 6.89 -29.95
CA PRO A 32 0.01 6.11 -29.17
C PRO A 32 -0.17 6.25 -27.65
N ASP A 33 -0.34 7.47 -27.14
CA ASP A 33 -0.50 7.75 -25.71
C ASP A 33 -1.77 7.11 -25.15
N VAL A 34 -2.87 7.16 -25.90
CA VAL A 34 -4.14 6.50 -25.52
C VAL A 34 -3.91 4.99 -25.48
N ARG A 35 -3.21 4.42 -26.47
CA ARG A 35 -2.88 2.99 -26.48
C ARG A 35 -2.05 2.59 -25.26
N ILE A 36 -1.04 3.37 -24.91
CA ILE A 36 -0.19 3.16 -23.73
C ILE A 36 -1.02 3.20 -22.45
N CYS A 37 -1.93 4.18 -22.33
CA CYS A 37 -2.83 4.28 -21.18
C CYS A 37 -3.65 3.00 -20.97
N PHE A 38 -4.30 2.50 -22.02
CA PHE A 38 -5.07 1.27 -21.91
C PHE A 38 -4.22 -0.01 -21.84
N PHE A 39 -2.99 0.03 -22.35
CA PHE A 39 -2.02 -1.05 -22.14
C PHE A 39 -1.61 -1.16 -20.67
N ALA A 40 -1.47 -0.03 -19.97
CA ALA A 40 -1.26 -0.03 -18.51
C ALA A 40 -2.47 -0.62 -17.77
N VAL A 41 -3.71 -0.30 -18.19
CA VAL A 41 -4.92 -0.93 -17.63
C VAL A 41 -4.89 -2.45 -17.84
N GLN A 42 -4.49 -2.93 -19.01
CA GLN A 42 -4.37 -4.38 -19.24
C GLN A 42 -3.39 -5.04 -18.27
N ASN A 43 -2.20 -4.45 -18.09
CA ASN A 43 -1.21 -4.95 -17.15
C ASN A 43 -1.74 -4.97 -15.70
N LEU A 44 -2.57 -4.00 -15.32
CA LEU A 44 -3.22 -3.99 -14.00
C LEU A 44 -4.21 -5.15 -13.84
N TYR A 45 -5.02 -5.46 -14.85
CA TYR A 45 -6.06 -6.50 -14.75
C TYR A 45 -5.61 -7.93 -15.10
N VAL A 46 -4.40 -8.11 -15.63
CA VAL A 46 -3.88 -9.45 -15.91
C VAL A 46 -3.81 -10.29 -14.64
N GLY A 47 -4.30 -11.52 -14.71
CA GLY A 47 -4.27 -12.46 -13.58
C GLY A 47 -5.17 -12.06 -12.39
N VAL A 48 -5.96 -10.98 -12.52
CA VAL A 48 -6.91 -10.57 -11.48
C VAL A 48 -8.16 -11.44 -11.55
N PRO A 49 -8.50 -12.19 -10.48
CA PRO A 49 -9.69 -13.03 -10.46
C PRO A 49 -10.96 -12.18 -10.50
N ASP A 50 -12.04 -12.74 -11.07
CA ASP A 50 -13.39 -12.15 -11.12
C ASP A 50 -13.54 -10.82 -11.86
N ALA A 51 -12.49 -10.29 -12.49
CA ALA A 51 -12.56 -9.07 -13.29
C ALA A 51 -13.40 -9.24 -14.59
N GLY A 52 -13.65 -10.49 -15.00
CA GLY A 52 -14.47 -10.82 -16.17
C GLY A 52 -13.83 -10.44 -17.51
N TYR A 53 -12.53 -10.15 -17.53
CA TYR A 53 -11.80 -9.80 -18.74
C TYR A 53 -11.06 -11.00 -19.33
N ASP A 54 -11.26 -11.20 -20.62
CA ASP A 54 -10.44 -12.10 -21.43
C ASP A 54 -9.19 -11.35 -21.90
N ILE A 55 -8.13 -11.42 -21.08
CA ILE A 55 -6.82 -10.81 -21.36
C ILE A 55 -5.82 -11.94 -21.66
N PRO A 56 -5.18 -11.94 -22.85
CA PRO A 56 -4.18 -12.95 -23.17
C PRO A 56 -3.00 -12.89 -22.22
N GLN A 57 -2.75 -14.00 -21.53
CA GLN A 57 -1.73 -14.08 -20.49
C GLN A 57 -1.01 -15.42 -20.50
N LYS A 58 0.25 -15.41 -20.04
CA LYS A 58 1.05 -16.60 -19.78
C LYS A 58 1.68 -16.47 -18.40
N ASN A 59 1.45 -17.46 -17.54
CA ASN A 59 1.92 -17.46 -16.13
C ASN A 59 1.50 -16.18 -15.37
N GLY A 60 0.27 -15.69 -15.62
CA GLY A 60 -0.24 -14.47 -15.00
C GLY A 60 0.43 -13.18 -15.47
N LYS A 61 1.16 -13.19 -16.59
CA LYS A 61 1.75 -11.99 -17.22
C LYS A 61 1.12 -11.71 -18.57
N LEU A 62 1.02 -10.43 -18.93
CA LEU A 62 0.48 -10.01 -20.22
C LEU A 62 1.33 -10.60 -21.36
N GLN A 63 0.68 -11.24 -22.33
CA GLN A 63 1.36 -11.83 -23.48
C GLN A 63 1.31 -10.93 -24.72
N VAL A 64 0.47 -9.91 -24.70
CA VAL A 64 0.25 -9.03 -25.86
C VAL A 64 1.25 -7.88 -25.83
N LYS A 65 1.85 -7.58 -27.00
CA LYS A 65 2.70 -6.40 -27.15
C LYS A 65 1.87 -5.13 -27.20
N GLN A 66 2.48 -4.00 -26.84
CA GLN A 66 1.81 -2.71 -26.78
C GLN A 66 1.13 -2.33 -28.11
N GLU A 67 1.73 -2.65 -29.26
CA GLU A 67 1.21 -2.31 -30.59
C GLU A 67 -0.09 -3.06 -30.94
N GLU A 68 -0.22 -4.29 -30.45
CA GLU A 68 -1.33 -5.20 -30.74
C GLU A 68 -2.40 -5.20 -29.63
N SER A 69 -2.08 -4.57 -28.49
CA SER A 69 -2.90 -4.51 -27.27
C SER A 69 -4.28 -3.89 -27.47
N TRP A 70 -4.49 -3.08 -28.51
CA TRP A 70 -5.74 -2.34 -28.65
C TRP A 70 -6.97 -3.22 -28.83
N LYS A 71 -6.81 -4.40 -29.45
CA LYS A 71 -7.92 -5.36 -29.57
C LYS A 71 -8.40 -5.83 -28.20
N VAL A 72 -7.48 -6.02 -27.25
CA VAL A 72 -7.78 -6.38 -25.86
C VAL A 72 -8.47 -5.20 -25.17
N SER A 73 -7.96 -3.98 -25.31
CA SER A 73 -8.62 -2.78 -24.75
C SER A 73 -10.06 -2.64 -25.23
N LYS A 74 -10.31 -2.85 -26.53
CA LYS A 74 -11.66 -2.81 -27.11
C LYS A 74 -12.57 -3.89 -26.50
N ASN A 75 -12.04 -5.08 -26.23
CA ASN A 75 -12.79 -6.15 -25.59
C ASN A 75 -13.13 -5.81 -24.13
N MET A 76 -12.18 -5.25 -23.38
CA MET A 76 -12.41 -4.78 -22.01
C MET A 76 -13.46 -3.66 -21.96
N MET A 77 -13.46 -2.77 -22.96
CA MET A 77 -14.46 -1.69 -23.12
C MET A 77 -15.73 -2.11 -23.89
N LYS A 78 -15.93 -3.41 -24.15
CA LYS A 78 -17.12 -3.90 -24.89
C LYS A 78 -18.41 -3.40 -24.21
N ASP A 79 -18.44 -3.51 -22.89
CA ASP A 79 -19.43 -2.88 -22.01
C ASP A 79 -18.76 -1.75 -21.20
N PRO A 80 -18.93 -0.49 -21.60
CA PRO A 80 -18.33 0.64 -20.91
C PRO A 80 -18.82 0.85 -19.48
N LEU A 81 -20.08 0.53 -19.18
CA LEU A 81 -20.61 0.69 -17.82
C LEU A 81 -19.91 -0.30 -16.90
N LYS A 82 -19.82 -1.57 -17.34
CA LYS A 82 -19.11 -2.59 -16.59
C LYS A 82 -17.61 -2.27 -16.45
N PHE A 83 -17.00 -1.71 -17.48
CA PHE A 83 -15.61 -1.26 -17.41
C PHE A 83 -15.41 -0.20 -16.32
N MET A 84 -16.27 0.82 -16.26
CA MET A 84 -16.20 1.84 -15.21
C MET A 84 -16.49 1.29 -13.81
N GLU A 85 -17.43 0.36 -13.66
CA GLU A 85 -17.66 -0.36 -12.39
C GLU A 85 -16.39 -1.08 -11.94
N ASN A 86 -15.76 -1.84 -12.83
CA ASN A 86 -14.55 -2.59 -12.52
C ASN A 86 -13.40 -1.66 -12.10
N LEU A 87 -13.25 -0.47 -12.71
CA LEU A 87 -12.26 0.54 -12.30
C LEU A 87 -12.52 1.06 -10.89
N ASN A 88 -13.78 1.27 -10.54
CA ASN A 88 -14.18 1.71 -9.19
C ASN A 88 -13.96 0.60 -8.14
N ASP A 89 -14.29 -0.63 -8.49
CA ASP A 89 -14.15 -1.80 -7.62
C ASP A 89 -12.71 -2.27 -7.46
N TYR A 90 -11.79 -1.83 -8.32
CA TYR A 90 -10.40 -2.29 -8.32
C TYR A 90 -9.69 -2.05 -6.97
N LYS A 91 -10.01 -0.96 -6.27
CA LYS A 91 -9.52 -0.69 -4.91
C LYS A 91 -9.83 -1.85 -3.97
N ARG A 92 -11.06 -2.38 -4.01
CA ARG A 92 -11.47 -3.50 -3.15
C ARG A 92 -10.63 -4.74 -3.43
N ILE A 93 -10.28 -4.99 -4.69
CA ILE A 93 -9.42 -6.11 -5.09
C ILE A 93 -8.01 -5.94 -4.50
N ILE A 94 -7.49 -4.71 -4.46
CA ILE A 94 -6.21 -4.38 -3.80
C ILE A 94 -6.30 -4.62 -2.28
N ASP A 95 -7.36 -4.17 -1.63
CA ASP A 95 -7.56 -4.35 -0.19
C ASP A 95 -7.63 -5.84 0.21
N GLU A 96 -8.23 -6.65 -0.66
CA GLU A 96 -8.32 -8.10 -0.50
C GLU A 96 -7.01 -8.82 -0.87
N MET A 97 -5.96 -8.09 -1.25
CA MET A 97 -4.65 -8.62 -1.65
C MET A 97 -4.72 -9.62 -2.82
N ARG A 98 -5.72 -9.45 -3.70
CA ARG A 98 -5.95 -10.34 -4.86
C ARG A 98 -5.28 -9.86 -6.15
N VAL A 99 -4.59 -8.72 -6.11
CA VAL A 99 -3.84 -8.19 -7.27
C VAL A 99 -2.39 -8.68 -7.22
N PRO A 100 -1.88 -9.34 -8.27
CA PRO A 100 -0.48 -9.73 -8.36
C PRO A 100 0.48 -8.51 -8.31
N PRO A 101 1.52 -8.51 -7.45
CA PRO A 101 2.44 -7.37 -7.35
C PRO A 101 3.18 -7.01 -8.64
N HIS A 102 3.43 -7.99 -9.51
CA HIS A 102 4.11 -7.75 -10.78
C HIS A 102 3.29 -6.89 -11.75
N ASN A 103 1.97 -6.78 -11.55
CA ASN A 103 1.11 -5.92 -12.37
C ASN A 103 1.50 -4.45 -12.23
N PHE A 104 1.79 -4.02 -10.99
CA PHE A 104 2.24 -2.66 -10.71
C PHE A 104 3.69 -2.43 -11.12
N ALA A 105 4.55 -3.45 -11.03
CA ALA A 105 5.92 -3.36 -11.56
C ALA A 105 5.92 -3.16 -13.10
N ALA A 106 5.03 -3.83 -13.82
CA ALA A 106 4.96 -3.79 -15.28
C ALA A 106 4.53 -2.44 -15.86
N ILE A 107 3.93 -1.56 -15.05
CA ILE A 107 3.47 -0.23 -15.49
C ILE A 107 4.38 0.92 -15.02
N GLN A 108 5.44 0.65 -14.25
CA GLN A 108 6.30 1.72 -13.73
C GLN A 108 6.96 2.53 -14.84
N ASP A 109 7.45 1.88 -15.90
CA ASP A 109 8.07 2.57 -17.04
C ASP A 109 7.09 3.51 -17.73
N ILE A 110 5.80 3.16 -17.74
CA ILE A 110 4.73 3.98 -18.32
C ILE A 110 4.40 5.16 -17.41
N ILE A 111 4.24 4.93 -16.11
CA ILE A 111 3.87 5.98 -15.14
C ILE A 111 4.98 7.01 -14.97
N ASN A 112 6.24 6.57 -15.06
CA ASN A 112 7.43 7.41 -14.92
C ASN A 112 7.77 8.19 -16.21
N ASP A 113 7.12 7.89 -17.33
CA ASP A 113 7.25 8.70 -18.55
C ASP A 113 6.66 10.11 -18.30
N ALA A 114 7.48 11.14 -18.51
CA ALA A 114 7.08 12.54 -18.36
C ALA A 114 5.93 12.93 -19.31
N ASN A 115 5.72 12.18 -20.40
CA ASN A 115 4.63 12.41 -21.34
C ASN A 115 3.33 11.73 -20.90
N PHE A 116 3.37 10.80 -19.96
CA PHE A 116 2.19 10.11 -19.45
C PHE A 116 1.49 10.99 -18.40
N THR A 117 0.83 12.05 -18.86
CA THR A 117 0.11 13.01 -18.01
C THR A 117 -1.36 13.13 -18.42
N PRO A 118 -2.27 13.39 -17.45
CA PRO A 118 -3.66 13.65 -17.76
C PRO A 118 -3.84 14.80 -18.76
N GLU A 119 -3.00 15.83 -18.69
CA GLU A 119 -3.06 17.01 -19.57
C GLU A 119 -2.75 16.65 -21.03
N ASN A 120 -1.69 15.85 -21.24
CA ASN A 120 -1.32 15.37 -22.58
C ASN A 120 -2.42 14.48 -23.16
N LEU A 121 -3.00 13.61 -22.34
CA LEU A 121 -4.07 12.72 -22.75
C LEU A 121 -5.40 13.45 -22.97
N ALA A 122 -5.70 14.50 -22.20
CA ALA A 122 -6.94 15.25 -22.32
C ALA A 122 -7.08 15.90 -23.70
N SER A 123 -5.95 16.36 -24.27
CA SER A 123 -5.92 16.91 -25.65
C SER A 123 -6.29 15.87 -26.73
N LYS A 124 -6.15 14.57 -26.43
CA LYS A 124 -6.37 13.46 -27.37
C LYS A 124 -7.68 12.73 -27.11
N ALA A 125 -8.00 12.49 -25.83
CA ALA A 125 -9.22 11.87 -25.36
C ALA A 125 -9.44 12.17 -23.87
N GLU A 126 -10.53 12.87 -23.55
CA GLU A 126 -10.89 13.23 -22.18
C GLU A 126 -11.02 12.01 -21.25
N ALA A 127 -11.65 10.92 -21.71
CA ALA A 127 -11.72 9.70 -20.93
C ALA A 127 -10.36 9.03 -20.69
N ALA A 128 -9.41 9.17 -21.62
CA ALA A 128 -8.06 8.63 -21.41
C ALA A 128 -7.30 9.42 -20.34
N ALA A 129 -7.58 10.72 -20.19
CA ALA A 129 -7.03 11.54 -19.10
C ALA A 129 -7.56 11.09 -17.73
N GLY A 130 -8.88 10.85 -17.62
CA GLY A 130 -9.48 10.34 -16.39
C GLY A 130 -8.92 8.96 -16.00
N VAL A 131 -8.76 8.06 -16.98
CA VAL A 131 -8.12 6.74 -16.77
C VAL A 131 -6.65 6.88 -16.37
N CYS A 132 -5.89 7.79 -16.99
CA CYS A 132 -4.49 8.06 -16.60
C CYS A 132 -4.38 8.53 -15.15
N ASN A 133 -5.22 9.48 -14.75
CA ASN A 133 -5.24 9.96 -13.38
C ASN A 133 -5.62 8.83 -12.40
N TRP A 134 -6.59 7.99 -12.77
CA TRP A 134 -6.93 6.80 -11.99
C TRP A 134 -5.74 5.82 -11.84
N ILE A 135 -5.02 5.50 -12.92
CA ILE A 135 -3.83 4.60 -12.89
C ILE A 135 -2.80 5.13 -11.89
N LYS A 136 -2.47 6.42 -11.97
CA LYS A 136 -1.48 7.05 -11.08
C LYS A 136 -1.89 6.96 -9.61
N ASN A 137 -3.14 7.30 -9.30
CA ASN A 137 -3.65 7.25 -7.92
C ASN A 137 -3.72 5.82 -7.38
N ILE A 138 -4.12 4.85 -8.21
CA ILE A 138 -4.16 3.44 -7.81
C ILE A 138 -2.76 2.84 -7.61
N ASN A 139 -1.78 3.25 -8.40
CA ASN A 139 -0.38 2.86 -8.19
C ASN A 139 0.14 3.36 -6.82
N LEU A 140 -0.10 4.63 -6.51
CA LEU A 140 0.25 5.19 -5.19
C LEU A 140 -0.51 4.49 -4.06
N TYR A 141 -1.79 4.20 -4.26
CA TYR A 141 -2.60 3.48 -3.28
C TYR A 141 -2.04 2.10 -2.98
N PHE A 142 -1.70 1.32 -4.03
CA PHE A 142 -1.11 0.01 -3.88
C PHE A 142 0.20 0.05 -3.10
N ASP A 143 1.10 0.98 -3.42
CA ASP A 143 2.36 1.17 -2.69
C ASP A 143 2.11 1.49 -1.21
N VAL A 144 1.17 2.39 -0.92
CA VAL A 144 0.83 2.74 0.47
C VAL A 144 0.28 1.53 1.22
N VAL A 145 -0.69 0.81 0.65
CA VAL A 145 -1.35 -0.34 1.32
C VAL A 145 -0.40 -1.51 1.51
N VAL A 146 0.38 -1.86 0.48
CA VAL A 146 1.23 -3.06 0.51
C VAL A 146 2.56 -2.80 1.21
N ASN A 147 3.18 -1.63 0.99
CA ASN A 147 4.53 -1.38 1.50
C ASN A 147 4.55 -0.51 2.76
N THR A 148 3.68 0.50 2.89
CA THR A 148 3.79 1.48 3.98
C THR A 148 2.97 1.12 5.21
N GLU A 149 1.78 0.55 5.05
CA GLU A 149 0.92 0.23 6.21
C GLU A 149 1.51 -0.88 7.09
N PRO A 150 2.05 -2.00 6.55
CA PRO A 150 2.69 -3.03 7.39
C PRO A 150 3.91 -2.49 8.13
N LYS A 151 4.71 -1.64 7.48
CA LYS A 151 5.89 -1.02 8.11
C LYS A 151 5.49 -0.07 9.22
N ARG A 152 4.43 0.71 9.02
CA ARG A 152 3.89 1.61 10.05
C ARG A 152 3.35 0.82 11.24
N GLN A 153 2.62 -0.27 11.01
CA GLN A 153 2.16 -1.16 12.08
C GLN A 153 3.32 -1.80 12.85
N ALA A 154 4.37 -2.23 12.14
CA ALA A 154 5.57 -2.78 12.78
C ALA A 154 6.28 -1.76 13.66
N VAL A 155 6.40 -0.51 13.19
CA VAL A 155 6.98 0.59 13.98
C VAL A 155 6.13 0.89 15.20
N GLU A 156 4.80 0.95 15.06
CA GLU A 156 3.90 1.23 16.18
C GLU A 156 3.96 0.12 17.23
N LYS A 157 3.95 -1.14 16.80
CA LYS A 157 4.13 -2.28 17.70
C LYS A 157 5.46 -2.21 18.45
N ALA A 158 6.56 -1.95 17.73
CA ALA A 158 7.88 -1.84 18.36
C ALA A 158 7.96 -0.69 19.38
N LYS A 159 7.23 0.41 19.15
CA LYS A 159 7.13 1.51 20.13
C LYS A 159 6.37 1.10 21.38
N VAL A 160 5.27 0.37 21.24
CA VAL A 160 4.51 -0.18 22.38
C VAL A 160 5.38 -1.15 23.18
N ASP A 161 6.01 -2.12 22.52
CA ASP A 161 6.89 -3.10 23.15
C ASP A 161 8.06 -2.42 23.90
N LEU A 162 8.63 -1.36 23.31
CA LEU A 162 9.69 -0.56 23.94
C LEU A 162 9.18 0.20 25.18
N ALA A 163 7.99 0.77 25.13
CA ALA A 163 7.39 1.47 26.26
C ALA A 163 7.15 0.51 27.44
N GLU A 164 6.57 -0.67 27.18
CA GLU A 164 6.34 -1.71 28.19
C GLU A 164 7.65 -2.24 28.81
N ALA A 165 8.67 -2.47 27.99
CA ALA A 165 9.98 -2.90 28.47
C ALA A 165 10.68 -1.83 29.32
N THR A 166 10.52 -0.56 28.97
CA THR A 166 11.09 0.57 29.72
C THR A 166 10.42 0.72 31.08
N GLU A 167 9.09 0.64 31.14
CA GLU A 167 8.32 0.67 32.39
C GLU A 167 8.72 -0.49 33.33
N THR A 168 8.86 -1.70 32.79
CA THR A 168 9.30 -2.88 33.55
C THR A 168 10.71 -2.67 34.12
N LYS A 169 11.63 -2.16 33.30
CA LYS A 169 13.00 -1.88 33.73
C LYS A 169 13.05 -0.85 34.86
N GLU A 170 12.31 0.24 34.74
CA GLU A 170 12.25 1.28 35.78
C GLU A 170 11.68 0.72 37.09
N THR A 171 10.65 -0.12 37.02
CA THR A 171 10.06 -0.79 38.18
C THR A 171 11.07 -1.71 38.86
N MET A 172 11.80 -2.53 38.08
CA MET A 172 12.84 -3.41 38.62
C MET A 172 14.01 -2.63 39.24
N GLN A 173 14.42 -1.52 38.62
CA GLN A 173 15.48 -0.67 39.15
C GLN A 173 15.09 -0.04 40.50
N LYS A 174 13.84 0.41 40.66
CA LYS A 174 13.31 0.89 41.95
C LYS A 174 13.33 -0.21 43.00
N LEU A 175 12.88 -1.42 42.66
CA LEU A 175 12.88 -2.55 43.59
C LEU A 175 14.30 -2.93 44.04
N VAL A 176 15.25 -2.98 43.11
CA VAL A 176 16.66 -3.25 43.42
C VAL A 176 17.22 -2.19 44.36
N ALA A 177 16.94 -0.90 44.11
CA ALA A 177 17.39 0.18 44.98
C ALA A 177 16.80 0.07 46.40
N GLU A 178 15.51 -0.26 46.52
CA GLU A 178 14.86 -0.49 47.82
C GLU A 178 15.45 -1.69 48.58
N LEU A 179 15.70 -2.80 47.87
CA LEU A 179 16.31 -4.00 48.47
C LEU A 179 17.74 -3.73 48.93
N GLN A 180 18.53 -3.01 48.13
CA GLN A 180 19.88 -2.61 48.51
C GLN A 180 19.86 -1.73 49.77
N ALA A 181 18.96 -0.74 49.85
CA ALA A 181 18.83 0.11 51.02
C ALA A 181 18.44 -0.69 52.29
N LYS A 182 17.54 -1.68 52.16
CA LYS A 182 17.17 -2.57 53.28
C LYS A 182 18.34 -3.46 53.71
N LEU A 183 19.10 -3.99 52.76
CA LEU A 183 20.27 -4.81 53.03
C LEU A 183 21.34 -4.02 53.78
N ASP A 184 21.63 -2.79 53.36
CA ASP A 184 22.61 -1.91 54.00
C ASP A 184 22.23 -1.62 55.47
N ILE A 185 20.94 -1.35 55.73
CA ILE A 185 20.42 -1.16 57.09
C ILE A 185 20.60 -2.43 57.91
N LEU A 186 20.25 -3.60 57.35
CA LEU A 186 20.33 -4.88 58.06
C LEU A 186 21.78 -5.29 58.35
N MET A 187 22.71 -5.04 57.42
CA MET A 187 24.13 -5.27 57.65
C MET A 187 24.66 -4.35 58.75
N ARG A 188 24.25 -3.08 58.77
CA ARG A 188 24.64 -2.13 59.83
C ARG A 188 24.12 -2.58 61.20
N THR A 189 22.84 -2.94 61.31
CA THR A 189 22.27 -3.40 62.59
C THR A 189 22.84 -4.73 63.04
N TYR A 190 23.14 -5.65 62.11
CA TYR A 190 23.83 -6.90 62.43
C TYR A 190 25.23 -6.64 62.97
N GLN A 191 26.01 -5.77 62.33
CA GLN A 191 27.35 -5.42 62.80
C GLN A 191 27.31 -4.78 64.19
N GLU A 192 26.42 -3.80 64.41
CA GLU A 192 26.21 -3.17 65.72
C GLU A 192 25.83 -4.19 66.81
N ALA A 193 24.98 -5.17 66.49
CA ALA A 193 24.60 -6.22 67.42
C ALA A 193 25.77 -7.19 67.72
N MET A 194 26.56 -7.51 66.72
CA MET A 194 27.71 -8.41 66.87
C MET A 194 28.82 -7.75 67.68
N ASP A 195 29.09 -6.46 67.47
CA ASP A 195 30.05 -5.68 68.25
C ASP A 195 29.63 -5.59 69.73
N LYS A 196 28.33 -5.35 70.00
CA LYS A 196 27.77 -5.39 71.36
C LYS A 196 27.90 -6.77 72.01
N LYS A 197 27.61 -7.84 71.28
CA LYS A 197 27.73 -9.21 71.79
C LYS A 197 29.17 -9.51 72.20
N LYS A 198 30.14 -9.18 71.33
CA LYS A 198 31.56 -9.39 71.60
C LYS A 198 32.02 -8.64 72.85
N GLY A 199 31.63 -7.37 72.98
CA GLY A 199 31.95 -6.58 74.17
C GLY A 199 31.36 -7.13 75.47
N ALA A 200 30.21 -7.82 75.41
CA ALA A 200 29.59 -8.45 76.57
C ALA A 200 30.15 -9.85 76.90
N GLU A 201 30.83 -10.51 75.95
CA GLU A 201 31.52 -11.79 76.19
C GLU A 201 32.96 -11.59 76.73
N ASP A 202 33.53 -10.39 76.55
CA ASP A 202 34.87 -10.02 77.02
C ASP A 202 34.87 -9.38 78.44
N GLU A 203 33.69 -9.17 79.07
CA GLU A 203 33.48 -8.76 80.47
C GLU A 203 33.19 -9.96 81.40
#